data_AF-A0A7C6ZRC9-F1
#
_entry.id   AF-A0A7C6ZRC9-F1
#
_cell.length_a   1.000
_cell.length_b   1.000
_cell.length_c   1.000
_cell.angle_alpha   90.00
_cell.angle_beta   90.00
_cell.angle_gamma   90.00
#
_symmetry.space_group_name_H-M   'P 1'
#
loop_
_entity.id
_entity.type
_entity.pdbx_description
1 polymer ?
#
loop_
_entity_poly.entity_id
_entity_poly.type
_entity_poly.pdbx_seq_one_letter_code
_entity_poly.pdbx_strand_id
1 'polypeptide(L)'
;IAYFAAALDARITVTMPAAYVCAVRHALGAIDHCEDHYLPGFLNYFDIGDIAGLIAPRGLVVVTGRDDPSFPLAGVEEAFATIQRIYAAAGAPQRARLVVGDGGHRFFADLAWPVFHEVAGW
;
A
#
# COMPACT_ATOMS: atom_id res chain seq x y z
N ILE A 1 3.09 -9.73 -0.40
CA ILE A 1 3.63 -10.31 0.87
C ILE A 1 3.84 -9.27 1.98
N ALA A 2 4.74 -8.29 1.83
CA ALA A 2 5.12 -7.38 2.93
C ALA A 2 3.96 -6.64 3.61
N TYR A 3 2.93 -6.26 2.84
CA TYR A 3 1.74 -5.59 3.35
C TYR A 3 0.92 -6.48 4.31
N PHE A 4 0.66 -7.73 3.91
CA PHE A 4 -0.03 -8.71 4.76
C PHE A 4 0.82 -9.15 5.96
N ALA A 5 2.12 -9.33 5.77
CA ALA A 5 3.02 -9.67 6.88
C ALA A 5 2.94 -8.60 7.98
N ALA A 6 3.00 -7.32 7.59
CA ALA A 6 2.84 -6.23 8.54
C ALA A 6 1.45 -6.22 9.18
N ALA A 7 0.38 -6.46 8.42
CA ALA A 7 -0.97 -6.54 8.96
C ALA A 7 -1.14 -7.65 10.02
N LEU A 8 -0.49 -8.79 9.83
CA LEU A 8 -0.64 -9.97 10.70
C LEU A 8 0.39 -10.03 11.85
N ASP A 9 1.57 -9.45 11.68
CA ASP A 9 2.64 -9.47 12.68
C ASP A 9 2.94 -8.06 13.19
N ALA A 10 2.51 -7.79 14.43
CA ALA A 10 2.70 -6.52 15.10
C ALA A 10 4.18 -6.17 15.38
N ARG A 11 5.10 -7.15 15.30
CA ARG A 11 6.55 -6.91 15.47
C ARG A 11 7.16 -6.15 14.30
N ILE A 12 6.51 -6.18 13.14
CA ILE A 12 6.93 -5.39 11.97
C ILE A 12 6.47 -3.95 12.19
N THR A 13 7.39 -3.05 12.54
CA THR A 13 7.08 -1.67 12.94
C THR A 13 6.95 -0.69 11.78
N VAL A 14 7.50 -1.04 10.61
CA VAL A 14 7.40 -0.27 9.36
C VAL A 14 7.35 -1.23 8.19
N THR A 15 6.51 -0.96 7.18
CA THR A 15 6.45 -1.72 5.92
C THR A 15 6.46 -0.79 4.72
N MET A 16 7.06 -1.24 3.62
CA MET A 16 7.18 -0.48 2.37
C MET A 16 6.77 -1.34 1.17
N PRO A 17 5.46 -1.65 1.01
CA PRO A 17 4.99 -2.41 -0.15
C PRO A 17 5.09 -1.57 -1.42
N ALA A 18 5.54 -2.21 -2.49
CA ALA A 18 5.65 -1.61 -3.82
C ALA A 18 4.76 -2.34 -4.82
N ALA A 19 4.13 -1.59 -5.73
CA ALA A 19 3.37 -2.10 -6.86
C ALA A 19 2.38 -3.23 -6.47
N TYR A 20 1.53 -2.96 -5.47
CA TYR A 20 0.49 -3.89 -5.01
C TYR A 20 -0.71 -3.18 -4.40
N VAL A 21 -0.48 -2.16 -3.56
CA VAL A 21 -1.54 -1.45 -2.84
C VAL A 21 -2.36 -0.60 -3.82
N CYS A 22 -3.50 -1.13 -4.26
CA CYS A 22 -4.38 -0.53 -5.25
C CYS A 22 -5.81 -1.04 -5.00
N ALA A 23 -6.82 -0.19 -5.23
CA ALA A 23 -8.22 -0.59 -5.10
C ALA A 23 -8.53 -1.73 -6.07
N VAL A 24 -9.20 -2.77 -5.59
CA VAL A 24 -9.36 -4.05 -6.32
C VAL A 24 -9.98 -3.85 -7.69
N ARG A 25 -11.00 -2.99 -7.80
CA ARG A 25 -11.68 -2.73 -9.08
C ARG A 25 -10.77 -2.18 -10.19
N HIS A 26 -9.62 -1.59 -9.83
CA HIS A 26 -8.65 -1.04 -10.77
C HIS A 26 -7.53 -2.04 -11.12
N ALA A 27 -7.28 -3.02 -10.25
CA ALA A 27 -6.22 -4.01 -10.42
C ALA A 27 -6.80 -5.43 -10.43
N LEU A 28 -6.87 -6.10 -9.28
CA LEU A 28 -7.23 -7.53 -9.18
C LEU A 28 -8.60 -7.89 -9.79
N GLY A 29 -9.53 -6.93 -9.90
CA GLY A 29 -10.84 -7.11 -10.53
C GLY A 29 -10.91 -6.76 -12.03
N ALA A 30 -9.84 -6.20 -12.60
CA ALA A 30 -9.80 -5.73 -13.99
C ALA A 30 -8.64 -6.33 -14.80
N ILE A 31 -7.60 -6.84 -14.13
CA ILE A 31 -6.35 -7.33 -14.70
C ILE A 31 -6.10 -8.72 -14.12
N ASP A 32 -5.68 -9.65 -14.97
CA ASP A 32 -5.28 -10.98 -14.54
C ASP A 32 -3.91 -10.92 -13.86
N HIS A 33 -3.84 -11.42 -12.64
CA HIS A 33 -2.63 -11.45 -11.82
C HIS A 33 -2.30 -12.90 -11.43
N CYS A 34 -1.10 -13.11 -10.89
CA CYS A 34 -0.78 -14.41 -10.29
C CYS A 34 -1.76 -14.74 -9.15
N GLU A 35 -2.07 -16.01 -9.00
CA GLU A 35 -3.05 -16.55 -8.06
C GLU A 35 -2.77 -16.18 -6.59
N ASP A 36 -1.52 -15.89 -6.26
CA ASP A 36 -1.07 -15.45 -4.94
C ASP A 36 -1.53 -14.02 -4.57
N HIS A 37 -2.04 -13.25 -5.53
CA HIS A 37 -2.62 -11.93 -5.27
C HIS A 37 -4.06 -11.98 -4.74
N TYR A 38 -4.74 -13.13 -4.87
CA TYR A 38 -6.16 -13.27 -4.59
C TYR A 38 -6.41 -13.92 -3.23
N LEU A 39 -7.19 -13.23 -2.39
CA LEU A 39 -7.75 -13.81 -1.17
C LEU A 39 -9.22 -14.17 -1.43
N PRO A 40 -9.64 -15.43 -1.49
CA PRO A 40 -11.03 -15.76 -1.82
C PRO A 40 -12.05 -15.11 -0.88
N GLY A 41 -13.05 -14.44 -1.45
CA GLY A 41 -14.21 -13.89 -0.71
C GLY A 41 -13.95 -12.60 0.09
N PHE A 42 -12.74 -12.03 0.08
CA PHE A 42 -12.39 -10.86 0.89
C PHE A 42 -13.20 -9.60 0.59
N LEU A 43 -13.58 -9.40 -0.69
CA LEU A 43 -14.37 -8.24 -1.14
C LEU A 43 -15.77 -8.14 -0.51
N ASN A 44 -16.27 -9.23 0.11
CA ASN A 44 -17.50 -9.16 0.90
C ASN A 44 -17.34 -8.35 2.18
N TYR A 45 -16.11 -8.05 2.59
CA TYR A 45 -15.79 -7.45 3.89
C TYR A 45 -14.91 -6.21 3.77
N PHE A 46 -13.95 -6.18 2.84
CA PHE A 46 -12.97 -5.09 2.73
C PHE A 46 -12.30 -5.03 1.35
N ASP A 47 -11.69 -3.88 1.04
CA ASP A 47 -10.78 -3.66 -0.10
C ASP A 47 -9.31 -3.56 0.40
N ILE A 48 -8.33 -3.57 -0.50
CA ILE A 48 -6.88 -3.60 -0.17
C ILE A 48 -6.45 -2.39 0.68
N GLY A 49 -7.06 -1.22 0.48
CA GLY A 49 -6.80 -0.03 1.29
C GLY A 49 -7.20 -0.20 2.76
N ASP A 50 -8.23 -0.99 3.06
CA ASP A 50 -8.76 -1.17 4.42
C ASP A 50 -7.82 -1.99 5.31
N ILE A 51 -7.00 -2.87 4.72
CA ILE A 51 -6.01 -3.69 5.44
C ILE A 51 -5.05 -2.81 6.25
N ALA A 52 -4.81 -1.57 5.84
CA ALA A 52 -3.99 -0.62 6.58
C ALA A 52 -4.52 -0.33 7.99
N GLY A 53 -5.80 -0.60 8.28
CA GLY A 53 -6.35 -0.54 9.64
C GLY A 53 -5.70 -1.51 10.61
N LEU A 54 -5.17 -2.63 10.12
CA LEU A 54 -4.40 -3.58 10.92
C LEU A 54 -2.93 -3.15 11.10
N ILE A 55 -2.45 -2.24 10.25
CA ILE A 55 -1.08 -1.74 10.29
C ILE A 55 -1.00 -0.48 11.16
N ALA A 56 -1.98 0.42 11.04
CA ALA A 56 -2.04 1.65 11.82
C ALA A 56 -1.91 1.37 13.34
N PRO A 57 -1.18 2.21 14.10
CA PRO A 57 -0.46 3.41 13.69
C PRO A 57 1.00 3.16 13.25
N ARG A 58 1.40 1.92 12.93
CA ARG A 58 2.78 1.58 12.53
C ARG A 58 3.13 2.18 11.16
N GLY A 59 4.41 2.28 10.81
CA GLY A 59 4.84 2.95 9.58
C GLY A 59 4.39 2.21 8.31
N LEU A 60 3.87 2.93 7.32
CA LEU A 60 3.47 2.40 6.02
C LEU A 60 3.93 3.34 4.89
N VAL A 61 4.76 2.84 3.99
CA VAL A 61 5.21 3.57 2.79
C VAL A 61 4.76 2.82 1.54
N VAL A 62 3.74 3.33 0.87
CA VAL A 62 3.27 2.76 -0.40
C VAL A 62 4.11 3.32 -1.54
N VAL A 63 4.65 2.45 -2.39
CA VAL A 63 5.47 2.84 -3.55
C VAL A 63 4.78 2.38 -4.83
N THR A 64 4.63 3.28 -5.81
CA THR A 64 4.02 2.96 -7.09
C THR A 64 4.72 3.67 -8.25
N GLY A 65 4.61 3.09 -9.45
CA GLY A 65 4.90 3.78 -10.70
C GLY A 65 3.69 4.56 -11.17
N ARG A 66 3.93 5.74 -11.75
CA ARG A 66 2.90 6.56 -12.41
C ARG A 66 2.25 5.83 -13.57
N ASP A 67 3.04 5.09 -14.34
CA ASP A 67 2.65 4.45 -15.59
C ASP A 67 2.54 2.93 -15.45
N ASP A 68 2.36 2.41 -14.21
CA ASP A 68 2.23 0.97 -13.98
C ASP A 68 0.87 0.48 -14.52
N PRO A 69 0.85 -0.35 -15.58
CA PRO A 69 -0.40 -0.84 -16.14
C PRO A 69 -1.07 -1.87 -15.23
N SER A 70 -0.32 -2.55 -14.36
CA SER A 70 -0.80 -3.65 -13.51
C SER A 70 -1.49 -3.12 -12.24
N PHE A 71 -1.04 -1.95 -11.78
CA PHE A 71 -1.59 -1.23 -10.64
C PHE A 71 -1.74 0.26 -10.99
N PRO A 72 -2.80 0.62 -11.73
CA PRO A 72 -2.98 1.98 -12.23
C PRO A 72 -3.00 3.02 -11.12
N LEU A 73 -2.33 4.16 -11.33
CA LEU A 73 -2.18 5.22 -10.31
C LEU A 73 -3.51 5.66 -9.69
N ALA A 74 -4.58 5.77 -10.48
CA ALA A 74 -5.90 6.14 -9.98
C ALA A 74 -6.43 5.18 -8.88
N GLY A 75 -6.20 3.87 -9.04
CA GLY A 75 -6.59 2.89 -8.02
C GLY A 75 -5.67 2.90 -6.80
N VAL A 76 -4.40 3.26 -6.99
CA VAL A 76 -3.46 3.46 -5.89
C VAL A 76 -3.84 4.69 -5.07
N GLU A 77 -4.13 5.83 -5.73
CA GLU A 77 -4.57 7.07 -5.09
C GLU A 77 -5.86 6.86 -4.30
N GLU A 78 -6.79 6.10 -4.84
CA GLU A 78 -8.02 5.75 -4.15
C GLU A 78 -7.77 4.90 -2.90
N ALA A 79 -7.01 3.81 -3.02
CA ALA A 79 -6.65 2.98 -1.88
C ALA A 79 -5.91 3.81 -0.82
N PHE A 80 -5.02 4.69 -1.25
CA PHE A 80 -4.25 5.56 -0.37
C PHE A 80 -5.11 6.62 0.33
N ALA A 81 -6.16 7.13 -0.32
CA ALA A 81 -7.13 8.01 0.34
C ALA A 81 -7.86 7.29 1.50
N THR A 82 -8.17 6.01 1.34
CA THR A 82 -8.70 5.18 2.44
C THR A 82 -7.67 4.98 3.56
N ILE A 83 -6.42 4.67 3.20
CA ILE A 83 -5.31 4.52 4.15
C ILE A 83 -5.12 5.81 4.96
N GLN A 84 -5.14 6.97 4.31
CA GLN A 84 -5.01 8.27 4.98
C GLN A 84 -6.11 8.51 6.00
N ARG A 85 -7.38 8.19 5.68
CA ARG A 85 -8.50 8.31 6.63
C ARG A 85 -8.29 7.41 7.86
N ILE A 86 -7.84 6.17 7.64
CA ILE A 86 -7.54 5.21 8.72
C ILE A 86 -6.43 5.75 9.62
N TYR A 87 -5.31 6.20 9.04
CA TYR A 87 -4.17 6.70 9.80
C TYR A 87 -4.49 8.01 10.54
N ALA A 88 -5.33 8.88 9.96
CA ALA A 88 -5.85 10.06 10.63
C ALA A 88 -6.70 9.69 11.87
N ALA A 89 -7.61 8.71 11.72
CA ALA A 89 -8.41 8.21 12.83
C ALA A 89 -7.57 7.55 13.94
N ALA A 90 -6.44 6.93 13.58
CA ALA A 90 -5.48 6.36 14.53
C ALA A 90 -4.54 7.41 15.16
N GLY A 91 -4.70 8.71 14.85
CA GLY A 91 -3.88 9.79 15.39
C GLY A 91 -2.45 9.85 14.83
N ALA A 92 -2.19 9.21 13.69
CA ALA A 92 -0.85 9.11 13.10
C ALA A 92 -0.84 9.36 11.57
N PRO A 93 -1.53 10.39 11.03
CA PRO A 93 -1.64 10.61 9.57
C PRO A 93 -0.28 10.67 8.83
N GLN A 94 0.75 11.22 9.48
CA GLN A 94 2.10 11.34 8.96
C GLN A 94 2.86 10.02 8.79
N ARG A 95 2.37 8.93 9.39
CA ARG A 95 3.02 7.61 9.35
C ARG A 95 2.63 6.75 8.15
N ALA A 96 1.64 7.19 7.37
CA ALA A 96 1.34 6.64 6.05
C ALA A 96 1.85 7.60 4.97
N ARG A 97 2.69 7.12 4.06
CA ARG A 97 3.28 7.90 2.97
C ARG A 97 3.07 7.21 1.63
N LEU A 98 2.85 7.99 0.57
CA LEU A 98 2.78 7.53 -0.81
C LEU A 98 3.98 8.10 -1.57
N VAL A 99 4.69 7.23 -2.27
CA VAL A 99 5.80 7.57 -3.16
C VAL A 99 5.40 7.16 -4.57
N VAL A 100 5.32 8.15 -5.47
CA VAL A 100 5.02 7.95 -6.88
C VAL A 100 6.27 8.25 -7.68
N GLY A 101 6.80 7.24 -8.37
CA GLY A 101 7.92 7.42 -9.28
C GLY A 101 7.48 7.54 -10.73
N ASP A 102 8.24 8.29 -11.54
CA ASP A 102 7.98 8.39 -12.97
C ASP A 102 8.46 7.11 -13.69
N GLY A 103 7.53 6.43 -14.36
CA GLY A 103 7.71 5.14 -15.02
C GLY A 103 6.70 4.07 -14.58
N GLY A 104 6.85 2.87 -15.14
CA GLY A 104 5.94 1.74 -14.95
C GLY A 104 6.25 0.84 -13.75
N HIS A 105 5.98 -0.46 -13.91
CA HIS A 105 6.06 -1.48 -12.86
C HIS A 105 7.50 -1.74 -12.37
N ARG A 106 7.93 -1.05 -11.30
CA ARG A 106 9.22 -1.26 -10.63
C ARG A 106 9.24 -0.67 -9.22
N PHE A 107 10.29 -1.01 -8.47
CA PHE A 107 10.60 -0.33 -7.21
C PHE A 107 11.45 0.93 -7.45
N PHE A 108 11.07 2.04 -6.81
CA PHE A 108 11.75 3.34 -6.94
C PHE A 108 12.62 3.64 -5.71
N ALA A 109 13.74 2.91 -5.59
CA ALA A 109 14.60 2.93 -4.40
C ALA A 109 15.03 4.35 -3.97
N ASP A 110 15.53 5.16 -4.90
CA ASP A 110 16.05 6.50 -4.60
C ASP A 110 14.99 7.46 -4.07
N LEU A 111 13.72 7.25 -4.44
CA LEU A 111 12.59 8.03 -3.93
C LEU A 111 12.04 7.44 -2.62
N ALA A 112 12.04 6.11 -2.51
CA ALA A 112 11.36 5.40 -1.43
C ALA A 112 12.18 5.33 -0.14
N TRP A 113 13.49 5.09 -0.23
CA TRP A 113 14.35 4.93 0.96
C TRP A 113 14.40 6.18 1.85
N PRO A 114 14.55 7.42 1.33
CA PRO A 114 14.51 8.61 2.18
C PRO A 114 13.21 8.73 2.99
N VAL A 115 12.06 8.45 2.35
CA VAL A 115 10.75 8.46 3.00
C VAL A 115 10.62 7.36 4.04
N PHE A 116 11.18 6.17 3.75
CA PHE A 116 11.24 5.08 4.73
C PHE A 116 12.02 5.48 5.97
N HIS A 117 13.20 6.09 5.82
CA HIS A 117 14.02 6.55 6.95
C HIS A 117 13.28 7.57 7.82
N GLU A 118 12.59 8.54 7.22
CA GLU A 118 11.74 9.50 7.95
C GLU A 118 10.64 8.80 8.78
N VAL A 119 9.94 7.82 8.19
CA VAL A 119 8.84 7.09 8.85
C VAL A 119 9.35 6.11 9.91
N ALA A 120 10.54 5.54 9.71
CA ALA A 120 11.18 4.59 10.62
C ALA A 120 11.94 5.27 11.77
N GLY A 121 12.32 6.55 11.61
CA GLY A 121 13.18 7.26 12.56
C GLY A 121 14.61 6.74 12.57
N TRP A 122 15.13 6.36 11.39
CA TRP A 122 16.50 5.89 11.17
C TRP A 122 17.40 7.00 10.62
#